data_AF-A0A496VU22-F1
#
_entry.id   AF-A0A496VU22-F1
#
_cell.length_a   1.000
_cell.length_b   1.000
_cell.length_c   1.000
_cell.angle_alpha   90.00
_cell.angle_beta   90.00
_cell.angle_gamma   90.00
#
_symmetry.space_group_name_H-M   'P 1'
#
loop_
_entity.id
_entity.type
_entity.pdbx_description
1 polymer ?
#
loop_
_entity_poly.entity_id
_entity_poly.type
_entity_poly.pdbx_seq_one_letter_code
_entity_poly.pdbx_strand_id
1 'polypeptide(L)'
;MVIIEFNPTIPLNLEIVQPKEKIHDCGASLLAVYNLGKHKGYQLVCTTDDNAIFVEEKNFALFNIDNNHPSELWKEFESKSITQIYQKYDGTLVITGNDRLQWHGIKIKQSAIQVLPKFLRFFPGIDNFWTRMIKFVYYKVLRFSSLNRDTY
;
A
#
# COMPACT_ATOMS: atom_id res chain seq x y z
N MET A 1 20.31 -13.97 17.26
CA MET A 1 19.89 -12.99 16.25
C MET A 1 18.90 -13.67 15.34
N VAL A 2 17.82 -12.99 14.97
CA VAL A 2 16.79 -13.50 14.06
C VAL A 2 16.60 -12.47 12.96
N ILE A 3 16.51 -12.93 11.71
CA ILE A 3 16.23 -12.09 10.55
C ILE A 3 14.91 -12.59 9.97
N ILE A 4 13.98 -11.66 9.73
CA ILE A 4 12.65 -11.98 9.22
C ILE A 4 12.39 -11.08 8.02
N GLU A 5 12.11 -11.69 6.88
CA GLU A 5 11.65 -10.99 5.68
C GLU A 5 10.21 -10.50 5.89
N PHE A 6 9.93 -9.27 5.46
CA PHE A 6 8.61 -8.68 5.44
C PHE A 6 8.31 -8.14 4.03
N ASN A 7 7.04 -7.86 3.73
CA ASN A 7 6.70 -7.22 2.48
C ASN A 7 6.84 -5.69 2.59
N PRO A 8 7.83 -5.07 1.90
CA PRO A 8 8.10 -3.65 2.02
C PRO A 8 7.08 -2.77 1.28
N THR A 9 6.17 -3.34 0.50
CA THR A 9 5.10 -2.56 -0.15
C THR A 9 3.91 -2.32 0.77
N ILE A 10 3.90 -2.91 1.98
CA ILE A 10 2.84 -2.69 2.96
C ILE A 10 3.24 -1.50 3.86
N PRO A 11 2.45 -0.41 3.89
CA PRO A 11 2.79 0.78 4.66
C PRO A 11 2.73 0.52 6.17
N LEU A 12 3.51 1.29 6.95
CA LEU A 12 3.64 1.10 8.40
C LEU A 12 2.35 1.33 9.19
N ASN A 13 1.34 1.99 8.62
CA ASN A 13 0.03 2.15 9.24
C ASN A 13 -0.88 0.92 9.10
N LEU A 14 -0.42 -0.14 8.43
CA LEU A 14 -1.15 -1.40 8.25
C LEU A 14 -0.41 -2.57 8.92
N GLU A 15 -1.09 -3.24 9.85
CA GLU A 15 -0.64 -4.48 10.45
C GLU A 15 -1.24 -5.66 9.69
N ILE A 16 -0.44 -6.29 8.82
CA ILE A 16 -0.86 -7.42 7.99
C ILE A 16 -0.10 -8.65 8.44
N VAL A 17 -0.83 -9.65 8.92
CA VAL A 17 -0.28 -10.97 9.25
C VAL A 17 -0.56 -11.91 8.09
N GLN A 18 0.48 -12.56 7.56
CA GLN A 18 0.32 -13.54 6.50
C GLN A 18 -0.49 -14.74 7.02
N PRO A 19 -1.63 -15.09 6.38
CA PRO A 19 -2.36 -16.31 6.71
C PRO A 19 -1.49 -17.55 6.48
N LYS A 20 -1.79 -18.65 7.17
CA LYS A 20 -1.06 -19.92 7.00
C LYS A 20 -1.27 -20.49 5.59
N GLU A 21 -2.41 -20.20 5.00
CA GLU A 21 -2.81 -20.64 3.67
C GLU A 21 -2.03 -19.86 2.60
N LYS A 22 -1.18 -20.56 1.84
CA LYS A 22 -0.32 -19.98 0.81
C LYS A 22 -1.05 -19.37 -0.41
N ILE A 23 -2.36 -19.51 -0.50
CA ILE A 23 -3.14 -19.02 -1.64
C ILE A 23 -3.33 -17.48 -1.61
N HIS A 24 -3.02 -16.85 -0.47
CA HIS A 24 -3.13 -15.40 -0.25
C HIS A 24 -1.76 -14.77 0.01
N ASP A 25 -0.72 -15.22 -0.71
CA ASP A 25 0.65 -14.79 -0.45
C ASP A 25 0.86 -13.30 -0.77
N CYS A 26 0.74 -12.48 0.27
CA CYS A 26 1.06 -11.05 0.26
C CYS A 26 2.18 -10.69 1.25
N GLY A 27 2.81 -11.69 1.87
CA GLY A 27 3.76 -11.50 2.97
C GLY A 27 3.15 -10.88 4.24
N ALA A 28 3.99 -10.61 5.24
CA ALA A 28 3.61 -9.89 6.46
C ALA A 28 4.12 -8.45 6.42
N SER A 29 3.44 -7.53 7.10
CA SER A 29 3.94 -6.15 7.24
C SER A 29 5.07 -6.06 8.27
N LEU A 30 5.94 -5.04 8.13
CA LEU A 30 6.98 -4.77 9.11
C LEU A 30 6.41 -4.56 10.52
N LEU A 31 5.22 -3.92 10.63
CA LEU A 31 4.54 -3.72 11.90
C LEU A 31 4.15 -5.04 12.57
N ALA A 32 3.58 -5.99 11.81
CA ALA A 32 3.22 -7.31 12.33
C ALA A 32 4.43 -8.10 12.81
N VAL A 33 5.52 -8.09 12.04
CA VAL A 33 6.78 -8.76 12.39
C VAL A 33 7.42 -8.13 13.64
N TYR A 34 7.42 -6.79 13.74
CA TYR A 34 7.90 -6.05 14.90
C TYR A 34 7.11 -6.39 16.17
N ASN A 35 5.78 -6.38 16.11
CA ASN A 35 4.93 -6.72 17.25
C ASN A 35 5.11 -8.18 17.70
N LEU A 36 5.24 -9.11 16.75
CA LEU A 36 5.53 -10.51 17.04
C LEU A 36 6.90 -10.67 17.72
N GLY A 37 7.92 -9.97 17.24
CA GLY A 37 9.24 -9.94 17.85
C GLY A 37 9.18 -9.49 19.31
N LYS A 38 8.53 -8.36 19.59
CA LYS A 38 8.35 -7.85 20.96
C LYS A 38 7.63 -8.85 21.86
N HIS A 39 6.52 -9.43 21.38
CA HIS A 39 5.78 -10.45 22.13
C HIS A 39 6.62 -11.69 22.46
N LYS A 40 7.65 -11.99 21.66
CA LYS A 40 8.57 -13.12 21.86
C LYS A 40 9.84 -12.76 22.65
N GLY A 41 9.95 -11.55 23.19
CA GLY A 41 11.16 -11.11 23.92
C GLY A 41 12.33 -10.72 23.02
N TYR A 42 12.03 -10.25 21.81
CA TYR A 42 13.01 -9.74 20.86
C TYR A 42 12.82 -8.24 20.62
N GLN A 43 13.92 -7.55 20.34
CA GLN A 43 13.95 -6.13 20.00
C GLN A 43 14.48 -5.96 18.58
N LEU A 44 13.83 -5.10 17.79
CA LEU A 44 14.30 -4.70 16.46
C LEU A 44 15.56 -3.84 16.64
N VAL A 45 16.59 -4.10 15.85
CA VAL A 45 17.86 -3.34 15.90
C VAL A 45 18.23 -2.72 14.56
N CYS A 46 17.70 -3.24 13.46
CA CYS A 46 17.98 -2.74 12.12
C CYS A 46 16.93 -3.25 11.14
N THR A 47 16.74 -2.51 10.05
CA THR A 47 15.99 -2.95 8.87
C THR A 47 16.82 -2.72 7.62
N THR A 48 16.69 -3.62 6.64
CA THR A 48 17.07 -3.36 5.25
C THR A 48 15.82 -2.89 4.48
N ASP A 49 15.83 -2.99 3.15
CA ASP A 49 14.64 -2.74 2.35
C ASP A 49 13.50 -3.71 2.69
N ASP A 50 13.78 -5.00 2.85
CA ASP A 50 12.79 -6.08 3.04
C ASP A 50 13.04 -7.02 4.23
N ASN A 51 14.15 -6.86 4.96
CA ASN A 51 14.46 -7.67 6.14
C ASN A 51 14.46 -6.87 7.45
N ALA A 52 13.84 -7.43 8.48
CA ALA A 52 13.86 -6.93 9.85
C ALA A 52 14.80 -7.79 10.72
N ILE A 53 15.75 -7.15 11.40
CA ILE A 53 16.80 -7.80 12.17
C ILE A 53 16.55 -7.61 13.67
N PHE A 54 16.45 -8.72 14.38
CA PHE A 54 16.11 -8.77 15.80
C PHE A 54 17.19 -9.43 16.65
N VAL A 55 17.28 -8.98 17.91
CA VAL A 55 18.07 -9.61 18.97
C VAL A 55 17.22 -9.89 20.19
N GLU A 56 17.62 -10.87 21.00
CA GLU A 56 16.99 -11.10 22.31
C GLU A 56 17.10 -9.84 23.17
N GLU A 57 16.07 -9.55 23.96
CA GLU A 57 15.96 -8.33 24.78
C GLU A 57 17.19 -8.07 25.64
N LYS A 58 17.77 -9.11 26.27
CA LYS A 58 18.99 -9.00 27.09
C LYS A 58 20.21 -8.46 26.35
N ASN A 59 20.23 -8.55 25.01
CA ASN A 59 21.34 -8.10 24.17
C ASN A 59 21.06 -6.71 23.54
N PHE A 60 19.86 -6.16 23.70
CA PHE A 60 19.46 -4.93 23.01
C PHE A 60 20.31 -3.71 23.40
N ALA A 61 20.69 -3.61 24.69
CA ALA A 61 21.51 -2.50 25.19
C ALA A 61 22.88 -2.38 24.51
N LEU A 62 23.39 -3.45 23.87
CA LEU A 62 24.67 -3.44 23.16
C LEU A 62 24.64 -2.57 21.89
N PHE A 63 23.46 -2.23 21.39
CA PHE A 63 23.29 -1.51 20.12
C PHE A 63 23.16 0.01 20.27
N ASN A 64 22.99 0.53 21.50
CA ASN A 64 22.85 1.96 21.77
C ASN A 64 21.78 2.65 20.88
N ILE A 65 20.60 2.04 20.74
CA ILE A 65 19.48 2.58 19.96
C ILE A 65 18.47 3.22 20.91
N ASP A 66 18.24 4.52 20.75
CA ASP A 66 17.30 5.28 21.59
C ASP A 66 15.82 4.97 21.27
N ASN A 67 15.50 4.85 19.97
CA ASN A 67 14.16 4.54 19.49
C ASN A 67 14.23 3.48 18.38
N ASN A 68 13.77 2.27 18.69
CA ASN A 68 13.75 1.15 17.76
C ASN A 68 12.39 0.93 17.08
N HIS A 69 11.50 1.93 17.12
CA HIS A 69 10.24 1.85 16.41
C HIS A 69 10.50 1.76 14.89
N PRO A 70 9.74 0.93 14.15
CA PRO A 70 9.91 0.79 12.70
C PRO A 70 9.89 2.11 11.91
N SER A 71 9.13 3.12 12.38
CA SER A 71 9.08 4.45 11.75
C SER A 71 10.41 5.19 11.73
N GLU A 72 11.33 4.88 12.65
CA GLU A 72 12.67 5.47 12.66
C GLU A 72 13.63 4.64 11.83
N LEU A 73 13.59 3.31 11.98
CA LEU A 73 14.58 2.41 11.36
C LEU A 73 14.35 2.19 9.85
N TRP A 74 13.10 2.28 9.37
CA TRP A 74 12.74 1.96 7.98
C TRP A 74 12.39 3.20 7.13
N LYS A 75 12.49 4.40 7.69
CA LYS A 75 12.03 5.67 7.10
C LYS A 75 12.54 5.92 5.67
N GLU A 76 13.82 5.61 5.41
CA GLU A 76 14.44 5.83 4.10
C GLU A 76 13.90 4.90 3.00
N PHE A 77 13.49 3.69 3.39
CA PHE A 77 12.97 2.68 2.48
C PHE A 77 11.46 2.82 2.27
N GLU A 78 10.73 3.32 3.27
CA GLU A 78 9.29 3.56 3.18
C GLU A 78 8.95 4.44 1.97
N SER A 79 9.66 5.56 1.81
CA SER A 79 9.43 6.50 0.70
C SER A 79 9.65 5.88 -0.70
N LYS A 80 10.48 4.84 -0.80
CA LYS A 80 10.84 4.17 -2.06
C LYS A 80 9.94 2.98 -2.37
N SER A 81 9.37 2.36 -1.34
CA SER A 81 8.69 1.07 -1.47
C SER A 81 7.18 1.21 -1.58
N ILE A 82 6.60 2.24 -0.94
CA ILE A 82 5.14 2.39 -0.85
C ILE A 82 4.55 3.07 -2.09
N THR A 83 3.61 2.38 -2.74
CA THR A 83 2.71 2.97 -3.74
C THR A 83 1.56 3.68 -3.03
N GLN A 84 1.43 4.98 -3.26
CA GLN A 84 0.35 5.79 -2.69
C GLN A 84 -0.59 6.26 -3.79
N ILE A 85 -1.89 6.34 -3.50
CA ILE A 85 -2.89 6.88 -4.40
C ILE A 85 -3.65 8.00 -3.69
N TYR A 86 -3.73 9.16 -4.32
CA TYR A 86 -4.65 10.21 -3.90
C TYR A 86 -5.61 10.58 -5.03
N GLN A 87 -6.71 11.23 -4.66
CA GLN A 87 -7.76 11.61 -5.59
C GLN A 87 -7.84 13.13 -5.75
N LYS A 88 -7.96 13.58 -7.00
CA LYS A 88 -8.29 14.97 -7.33
C LYS A 88 -9.80 15.19 -7.31
N TYR A 89 -10.21 16.44 -7.15
CA TYR A 89 -11.61 16.87 -7.17
C TYR A 89 -12.40 16.48 -8.44
N ASP A 90 -11.72 16.30 -9.57
CA ASP A 90 -12.32 15.85 -10.83
C ASP A 90 -12.50 14.32 -10.92
N GLY A 91 -12.10 13.58 -9.88
CA GLY A 91 -12.12 12.12 -9.85
C GLY A 91 -10.88 11.45 -10.44
N THR A 92 -9.87 12.21 -10.89
CA THR A 92 -8.59 11.64 -11.33
C THR A 92 -7.84 11.02 -10.16
N LEU A 93 -7.48 9.74 -10.29
CA LEU A 93 -6.56 9.07 -9.35
C LEU A 93 -5.11 9.41 -9.74
N VAL A 94 -4.28 9.66 -8.75
CA VAL A 94 -2.86 9.98 -8.94
C VAL A 94 -2.02 9.01 -8.13
N ILE A 95 -1.05 8.39 -8.79
CA ILE A 95 -0.05 7.53 -8.15
C ILE A 95 1.11 8.42 -7.71
N THR A 96 1.57 8.23 -6.49
CA THR A 96 2.77 8.87 -5.93
C THR A 96 3.55 7.84 -5.09
N GLY A 97 4.79 8.16 -4.71
CA GLY A 97 5.72 7.20 -4.11
C GLY A 97 6.24 6.21 -5.15
N ASN A 98 6.19 4.91 -4.83
CA ASN A 98 6.60 3.84 -5.76
C ASN A 98 5.58 3.69 -6.90
N ASP A 99 5.99 4.05 -8.12
CA ASP A 99 5.15 3.96 -9.32
C ASP A 99 5.40 2.69 -10.13
N ARG A 100 6.02 1.67 -9.54
CA ARG A 100 6.36 0.41 -10.22
C ARG A 100 5.81 -0.80 -9.45
N LEU A 101 5.53 -1.87 -10.18
CA LEU A 101 5.32 -3.19 -9.61
C LEU A 101 6.67 -3.71 -9.09
N GLN A 102 6.87 -3.68 -7.77
CA GLN A 102 8.16 -3.93 -7.09
C GLN A 102 8.91 -5.15 -7.65
N TRP A 103 8.24 -6.30 -7.73
CA TRP A 103 8.84 -7.56 -8.16
C TRP A 103 8.95 -7.75 -9.68
N HIS A 104 8.32 -6.88 -10.48
CA HIS A 104 8.31 -7.00 -11.95
C HIS A 104 9.05 -5.84 -12.63
N GLY A 105 9.36 -4.77 -11.91
CA GLY A 105 9.99 -3.57 -12.45
C GLY A 105 9.13 -2.80 -13.45
N ILE A 106 7.85 -3.15 -13.62
CA ILE A 106 6.95 -2.52 -14.59
C ILE A 106 6.33 -1.26 -13.98
N LYS A 107 6.44 -0.12 -14.67
CA LYS A 107 5.79 1.12 -14.25
C LYS A 107 4.27 1.01 -14.35
N ILE A 108 3.58 1.36 -13.28
CA ILE A 108 2.12 1.44 -13.22
C ILE A 108 1.67 2.64 -14.05
N LYS A 109 0.94 2.38 -15.14
CA LYS A 109 0.39 3.45 -15.97
C LYS A 109 -0.76 4.13 -15.23
N GLN A 110 -0.62 5.41 -14.94
CA GLN A 110 -1.67 6.18 -14.25
C GLN A 110 -3.02 6.13 -14.99
N SER A 111 -3.03 6.05 -16.33
CA SER A 111 -4.25 5.91 -17.11
C SER A 111 -4.97 4.58 -16.89
N ALA A 112 -4.25 3.52 -16.50
CA ALA A 112 -4.80 2.17 -16.33
C ALA A 112 -5.58 2.00 -15.02
N ILE A 113 -5.30 2.82 -14.00
CA ILE A 113 -6.00 2.74 -12.71
C ILE A 113 -7.27 3.60 -12.65
N GLN A 114 -7.59 4.33 -13.73
CA GLN A 114 -8.67 5.31 -13.68
C GLN A 114 -10.03 4.63 -13.79
N VAL A 115 -10.90 4.91 -12.82
CA VAL A 115 -12.29 4.40 -12.82
C VAL A 115 -13.17 5.15 -13.82
N LEU A 116 -12.99 6.48 -13.94
CA LEU A 116 -13.75 7.31 -14.89
C LEU A 116 -12.95 7.53 -16.19
N PRO A 117 -13.59 7.48 -17.37
CA PRO A 117 -12.95 7.94 -18.59
C PRO A 117 -12.67 9.45 -18.51
N LYS A 118 -11.66 9.93 -19.24
CA LYS A 118 -11.20 11.34 -19.17
C LYS A 118 -12.35 12.35 -19.34
N PHE A 119 -13.30 12.10 -20.25
CA PHE A 119 -14.41 13.02 -20.53
C PHE A 119 -15.48 13.07 -19.42
N LEU A 120 -15.42 12.17 -18.44
CA LEU A 120 -16.29 12.19 -17.25
C LEU A 120 -15.58 12.71 -15.99
N ARG A 121 -14.31 13.13 -16.09
CA ARG A 121 -13.55 13.66 -14.96
C ARG A 121 -13.72 15.16 -14.87
N PHE A 122 -14.59 15.58 -13.97
CA PHE A 122 -14.82 16.98 -13.62
C PHE A 122 -15.47 17.04 -12.24
N PHE A 123 -15.32 18.17 -11.56
CA PHE A 123 -15.86 18.34 -10.22
C PHE A 123 -17.41 18.21 -10.22
N PRO A 124 -18.00 17.42 -9.31
CA PRO A 124 -19.45 17.32 -9.19
C PRO A 124 -20.08 18.70 -8.96
N GLY A 125 -21.12 19.03 -9.74
CA GLY A 125 -21.86 20.30 -9.59
C GLY A 125 -21.41 21.44 -10.51
N ILE A 126 -20.26 21.33 -11.20
CA ILE A 126 -19.83 22.28 -12.25
C ILE A 126 -20.27 21.78 -13.64
N ASP A 127 -21.30 20.92 -13.68
CA ASP A 127 -21.70 20.21 -14.88
C ASP A 127 -22.81 20.94 -15.66
N ASN A 128 -22.62 21.05 -16.97
CA ASN A 128 -23.60 21.64 -17.87
C ASN A 128 -24.64 20.59 -18.31
N PHE A 129 -25.68 21.03 -19.00
CA PHE A 129 -26.74 20.16 -19.48
C PHE A 129 -26.21 18.95 -20.27
N TRP A 130 -25.21 19.17 -21.14
CA TRP A 130 -24.64 18.12 -21.98
C TRP A 130 -23.85 17.09 -21.17
N THR A 131 -23.03 17.53 -20.21
CA THR A 131 -22.29 16.60 -19.35
C THR A 131 -23.22 15.79 -18.44
N ARG A 132 -24.35 16.35 -18.01
CA ARG A 132 -25.42 15.60 -17.32
C ARG A 132 -26.07 14.56 -18.22
N MET A 133 -26.36 14.91 -19.47
CA MET A 133 -26.89 13.96 -20.45
C MET A 133 -25.92 12.81 -20.74
N ILE A 134 -24.63 13.12 -20.96
CA ILE A 134 -23.60 12.11 -21.20
C ILE A 134 -23.43 11.20 -19.98
N LYS A 135 -23.39 11.77 -18.76
CA LYS A 135 -23.38 10.99 -17.51
C LYS A 135 -24.58 10.06 -17.44
N PHE A 136 -25.79 10.56 -17.67
CA PHE A 136 -27.02 9.77 -17.62
C PHE A 136 -26.95 8.57 -18.57
N VAL A 137 -26.55 8.78 -19.82
CA VAL A 137 -26.37 7.71 -20.80
C VAL A 137 -25.29 6.72 -20.35
N TYR A 138 -24.12 7.20 -19.93
CA TYR A 138 -23.02 6.34 -19.48
C TYR A 138 -23.43 5.45 -18.30
N TYR A 139 -24.05 6.03 -17.27
CA TYR A 139 -24.44 5.29 -16.08
C TYR A 139 -25.58 4.31 -16.35
N LYS A 140 -26.59 4.72 -17.14
CA LYS A 140 -27.76 3.89 -17.42
C LYS A 140 -27.46 2.74 -18.40
N VAL A 141 -26.54 2.94 -19.35
CA VAL A 141 -26.28 1.98 -20.43
C VAL A 141 -25.00 1.17 -20.21
N LEU A 142 -23.92 1.80 -19.73
CA LEU A 142 -22.59 1.18 -19.72
C LEU A 142 -22.15 0.68 -18.34
N ARG A 143 -22.56 1.35 -17.24
CA ARG A 143 -22.18 0.94 -15.87
C ARG A 143 -23.13 -0.08 -15.24
N PHE A 144 -24.44 -0.01 -15.52
CA PHE A 144 -25.38 -1.06 -15.08
C PHE A 144 -25.04 -2.44 -15.68
N SER A 145 -24.48 -2.49 -16.89
CA SER A 145 -23.97 -3.72 -17.50
C SER A 145 -22.64 -4.24 -16.93
N SER A 146 -21.91 -3.44 -16.14
CA SER A 146 -20.64 -3.86 -15.51
C SER A 146 -20.84 -4.28 -14.04
N LEU A 147 -21.74 -3.63 -13.31
CA LEU A 147 -22.07 -4.01 -11.91
C LEU A 147 -22.62 -5.44 -11.77
N ASN A 148 -23.27 -5.99 -12.80
CA ASN A 148 -23.70 -7.39 -12.82
C ASN A 148 -22.55 -8.40 -13.00
N ARG A 149 -21.30 -7.95 -13.18
CA ARG A 149 -20.13 -8.82 -13.36
C ARG A 149 -19.15 -8.80 -12.18
N ASP A 150 -19.31 -7.88 -11.25
CA ASP A 150 -18.41 -7.69 -10.10
C ASP A 150 -18.92 -8.35 -8.80
N THR A 151 -19.94 -9.22 -8.89
CA THR A 151 -20.34 -10.13 -7.81
C THR A 151 -19.70 -11.49 -8.02
N TYR A 152 -18.46 -11.66 -7.55
CA TYR A 152 -17.82 -12.95 -7.28
C TYR A 152 -17.07 -12.85 -5.95
#